data_AF-A0A5D3A0K8-F1
#
_entry.id   AF-A0A5D3A0K8-F1
#
_cell.length_a   1.000
_cell.length_b   1.000
_cell.length_c   1.000
_cell.angle_alpha   90.00
_cell.angle_beta   90.00
_cell.angle_gamma   90.00
#
_symmetry.space_group_name_H-M   'P 1'
#
loop_
_entity.id
_entity.type
_entity.pdbx_description
1 polymer ?
#
loop_
_entity_poly.entity_id
_entity_poly.type
_entity_poly.pdbx_seq_one_letter_code
_entity_poly.pdbx_strand_id
1 'polypeptide(L)'
;MAGYLPFDEPSLIGLYKKIWEASFSCPSWFSSGARNLIKRILDPNPLTRITIPEILQDEWFKKGYKPPKFEQDEDVNLDENILYFTWL
;
A
#
# COMPACT_ATOMS: atom_id res chain seq x y z
N MET A 1 2.62 -12.89 -7.09
CA MET A 1 3.83 -12.32 -7.73
C MET A 1 5.11 -12.97 -7.22
N ALA A 2 5.52 -12.88 -5.95
CA ALA A 2 6.72 -13.60 -5.45
C ALA A 2 6.44 -14.95 -4.78
N GLY A 3 5.37 -15.05 -3.97
CA GLY A 3 5.04 -16.27 -3.22
C GLY A 3 5.72 -16.39 -1.84
N TYR A 4 6.44 -15.35 -1.41
CA TYR A 4 7.12 -15.26 -0.12
C TYR A 4 7.15 -13.80 0.36
N LEU A 5 7.54 -13.57 1.63
CA LEU A 5 7.59 -12.23 2.25
C LEU A 5 8.78 -11.40 1.74
N PRO A 6 8.63 -10.08 1.50
CA PRO A 6 9.74 -9.23 1.06
C PRO A 6 10.84 -9.12 2.14
N PHE A 7 10.47 -9.23 3.41
CA PHE A 7 11.39 -9.25 4.54
C PHE A 7 11.13 -10.52 5.35
N ASP A 8 12.14 -11.38 5.43
CA ASP A 8 12.11 -12.61 6.22
C ASP A 8 13.52 -12.88 6.73
N GLU A 9 13.62 -13.17 8.03
CA GLU A 9 14.86 -13.40 8.76
C GLU A 9 14.57 -14.27 10.00
N PRO A 10 15.45 -15.23 10.36
CA PRO A 10 15.27 -16.04 11.56
C PRO A 10 15.34 -15.26 12.88
N SER A 11 16.06 -14.13 12.87
CA SER A 11 16.21 -13.27 14.06
C SER A 11 15.39 -12.00 13.94
N LEU A 12 14.74 -11.59 15.04
CA LEU A 12 13.99 -10.33 15.08
C LEU A 12 14.89 -9.12 14.75
N ILE A 13 16.12 -9.12 15.24
CA ILE A 13 17.10 -8.06 14.98
C ILE A 13 17.39 -7.96 13.47
N GLY A 14 17.63 -9.10 12.81
CA GLY A 14 17.84 -9.15 11.36
C GLY A 14 16.61 -8.70 10.58
N LEU A 15 15.42 -9.14 11.01
CA LEU A 15 14.15 -8.76 10.39
C LEU A 15 13.93 -7.24 10.45
N TYR A 16 14.06 -6.64 11.63
CA TYR A 16 13.91 -5.19 11.79
C TYR A 16 14.96 -4.41 11.00
N LYS A 17 16.21 -4.90 10.94
CA LYS A 17 17.24 -4.29 10.10
C LYS A 17 16.85 -4.30 8.62
N LYS A 18 16.36 -5.44 8.09
CA LYS A 18 15.90 -5.52 6.70
C LYS A 18 14.73 -4.59 6.41
N ILE A 19 13.77 -4.49 7.32
CA ILE A 19 12.62 -3.57 7.18
C ILE A 19 13.09 -2.12 7.17
N TRP A 20 13.94 -1.74 8.13
CA TRP A 20 14.47 -0.39 8.27
C TRP A 20 15.28 0.05 7.04
N GLU A 21 16.11 -0.84 6.49
CA GLU A 21 16.93 -0.57 5.30
C GLU A 21 16.16 -0.79 3.99
N ALA A 22 14.90 -1.25 4.05
CA ALA A 22 14.15 -1.79 2.91
C ALA A 22 14.98 -2.76 2.05
N SER A 23 15.72 -3.65 2.71
CA SER A 23 16.56 -4.65 2.07
C SER A 23 15.71 -5.86 1.65
N PHE A 24 15.22 -5.85 0.42
CA PHE A 24 14.47 -6.93 -0.21
C PHE A 24 14.93 -7.15 -1.66
N SER A 25 14.55 -8.29 -2.24
CA SER A 25 14.79 -8.58 -3.65
C SER A 25 13.50 -8.95 -4.36
N CYS A 26 13.37 -8.50 -5.61
CA CYS A 26 12.29 -8.93 -6.48
C CYS A 26 12.77 -10.11 -7.34
N PRO A 27 11.97 -11.17 -7.49
CA PRO A 27 12.27 -12.24 -8.44
C PRO A 27 12.52 -11.77 -9.88
N SER A 28 13.27 -12.59 -10.63
CA SER A 28 13.61 -12.31 -12.04
C SER A 28 12.39 -12.19 -12.95
N TRP A 29 11.31 -12.92 -12.65
CA TRP A 29 10.08 -12.93 -13.44
C TRP A 29 9.17 -11.71 -13.23
N PHE A 30 9.50 -10.79 -12.31
CA PHE A 30 8.75 -9.54 -12.22
C PHE A 30 8.99 -8.70 -13.48
N SER A 31 8.01 -7.93 -13.92
CA SER A 31 8.28 -6.91 -14.96
C SER A 31 9.11 -5.76 -14.35
N SER A 32 9.78 -4.98 -15.20
CA SER A 32 10.49 -3.76 -14.77
C SER A 32 9.55 -2.79 -14.06
N GLY A 33 8.35 -2.58 -14.60
CA GLY A 33 7.31 -1.73 -14.00
C GLY A 33 6.90 -2.19 -12.60
N ALA A 34 6.62 -3.49 -12.41
CA ALA A 34 6.29 -4.05 -11.10
C ALA A 34 7.42 -3.83 -10.09
N ARG A 35 8.67 -4.12 -10.49
CA ARG A 35 9.84 -3.93 -9.64
C ARG A 35 10.02 -2.47 -9.22
N ASN A 36 9.82 -1.53 -10.14
CA ASN A 36 9.94 -0.11 -9.86
C ASN A 36 8.85 0.36 -8.88
N LEU A 37 7.59 0.01 -9.13
CA LEU A 37 6.48 0.39 -8.27
C LEU A 37 6.65 -0.16 -6.84
N ILE A 38 7.03 -1.44 -6.69
CA ILE A 38 7.25 -2.06 -5.37
C ILE A 38 8.40 -1.36 -4.62
N LYS A 39 9.50 -0.99 -5.30
CA LYS A 39 10.58 -0.23 -4.68
C LYS A 39 10.14 1.13 -4.14
N ARG A 40 9.29 1.84 -4.88
CA ARG A 40 8.75 3.14 -4.45
C ARG A 40 7.75 3.01 -3.30
N ILE A 41 6.97 1.92 -3.27
CA ILE A 41 6.03 1.60 -2.17
C ILE A 41 6.79 1.25 -0.89
N LEU A 42 7.86 0.45 -1.00
CA LEU A 42 8.68 0.00 0.12
C LEU A 42 9.85 0.95 0.42
N ASP A 43 9.78 2.21 -0.01
CA ASP A 43 10.78 3.22 0.36
C ASP A 43 10.79 3.39 1.90
N PRO A 44 11.95 3.19 2.56
CA PRO A 44 12.04 3.28 4.01
C PRO A 44 11.81 4.70 4.51
N ASN A 45 12.05 5.73 3.69
CA ASN A 45 11.80 7.11 4.05
C ASN A 45 10.34 7.51 3.70
N PRO A 46 9.48 7.78 4.69
CA PRO A 46 8.07 8.11 4.45
C PRO A 46 7.87 9.43 3.68
N LEU A 47 8.85 10.34 3.69
CA LEU A 47 8.78 11.62 2.97
C LEU A 47 9.00 11.46 1.46
N THR A 48 9.71 10.41 1.04
CA THR A 48 9.98 10.10 -0.37
C THR A 48 9.19 8.90 -0.89
N ARG A 49 8.55 8.16 0.03
CA ARG A 49 7.65 7.06 -0.31
C ARG A 49 6.51 7.55 -1.19
N ILE A 50 6.24 6.78 -2.24
CA ILE A 50 5.17 7.07 -3.18
C ILE A 50 3.81 7.21 -2.49
N THR A 51 3.06 8.21 -2.90
CA THR A 51 1.71 8.49 -2.39
C THR A 51 0.66 7.66 -3.12
N ILE A 52 -0.54 7.53 -2.52
CA ILE A 52 -1.66 6.83 -3.17
C ILE A 52 -2.03 7.45 -4.53
N PRO A 53 -2.17 8.79 -4.68
CA PRO A 53 -2.43 9.39 -5.99
C PRO A 53 -1.38 9.01 -7.04
N GLU A 54 -0.10 8.99 -6.68
CA GLU A 54 0.97 8.59 -7.61
C GLU A 54 0.92 7.10 -7.97
N ILE A 55 0.57 6.21 -7.03
CA ILE A 55 0.36 4.78 -7.33
C ILE A 55 -0.77 4.61 -8.35
N LEU A 56 -1.90 5.31 -8.15
CA LEU A 56 -3.03 5.26 -9.09
C LEU A 56 -2.67 5.82 -10.48
N GLN A 57 -1.65 6.67 -10.56
CA GLN A 57 -1.13 7.19 -11.82
C GLN A 57 -0.03 6.32 -12.45
N ASP A 58 0.51 5.32 -11.76
CA ASP A 58 1.59 4.46 -12.26
C ASP A 58 1.12 3.57 -13.43
N GLU A 59 1.92 3.54 -14.50
CA GLU A 59 1.59 2.81 -15.74
C GLU A 59 1.47 1.30 -15.54
N TRP A 60 2.24 0.73 -14.60
CA TRP A 60 2.12 -0.69 -14.29
C TRP A 60 0.80 -0.96 -13.55
N PHE A 61 0.41 -0.08 -12.62
CA PHE A 61 -0.85 -0.20 -11.89
C PHE A 61 -2.07 -0.02 -12.78
N LYS A 62 -2.06 0.98 -13.68
CA LYS A 62 -3.19 1.29 -14.58
C LYS A 62 -3.53 0.17 -15.55
N LYS A 63 -2.59 -0.73 -15.84
CA LYS A 63 -2.78 -1.78 -16.85
C LYS A 63 -3.91 -2.74 -16.46
N GLY A 64 -5.08 -2.54 -17.07
CA GLY A 64 -6.29 -3.33 -16.79
C GLY A 64 -7.04 -2.90 -15.53
N TYR A 65 -6.64 -1.80 -14.89
CA TYR A 65 -7.35 -1.26 -13.73
C TYR A 65 -8.71 -0.69 -14.14
N LYS A 66 -9.74 -1.04 -13.37
CA LYS A 66 -11.07 -0.46 -13.45
C LYS A 66 -11.44 0.02 -12.06
N PRO A 67 -11.60 1.34 -11.83
CA PRO A 67 -11.98 1.82 -10.51
C PRO A 67 -13.34 1.24 -10.10
N PRO A 68 -13.51 0.88 -8.82
CA PRO A 68 -14.81 0.46 -8.32
C PRO A 68 -15.82 1.60 -8.50
N LYS A 69 -17.03 1.24 -8.92
CA LYS A 69 -18.18 2.15 -8.89
C LYS A 69 -18.85 1.93 -7.54
N PHE A 70 -18.82 2.94 -6.69
CA PHE A 70 -19.63 2.95 -5.48
C PHE A 70 -20.96 3.59 -5.84
N GLU A 71 -22.07 2.89 -5.58
CA GLU A 71 -23.38 3.52 -5.56
C GLU A 71 -23.37 4.50 -4.39
N GLN A 72 -23.72 5.76 -4.63
CA GLN A 72 -23.93 6.72 -3.55
C GLN A 72 -25.24 6.32 -2.87
N ASP A 73 -25.16 5.48 -1.85
CA ASP A 73 -26.26 5.36 -0.90
C ASP A 73 -26.47 6.74 -0.27
N GLU A 74 -27.72 7.21 -0.29
CA GLU A 74 -28.18 8.52 0.16
C GLU A 74 -27.49 8.96 1.45
N ASP A 75 -27.11 10.24 1.51
CA ASP A 75 -26.41 10.91 2.60
C ASP A 75 -26.72 10.33 3.99
N VAL A 76 -25.83 9.47 4.51
CA VAL A 76 -25.92 9.03 5.90
C VAL A 76 -25.68 10.27 6.76
N ASN A 77 -26.75 10.84 7.30
CA ASN A 77 -26.69 12.04 8.13
C ASN A 77 -25.88 11.75 9.40
N LEU A 78 -24.61 12.16 9.41
CA LEU A 78 -23.68 11.95 10.52
C LEU A 78 -24.10 12.69 11.79
N ASP A 79 -24.98 13.70 11.68
CA ASP A 79 -25.44 14.50 12.81
C ASP A 79 -26.41 13.72 13.71
N GLU A 80 -27.16 12.75 13.18
CA GLU A 80 -28.05 11.91 14.00
C GLU A 80 -27.26 10.98 14.93
N ASN A 81 -26.12 10.44 14.48
CA ASN A 81 -25.31 9.53 15.29
C ASN A 81 -24.59 10.24 16.45
N ILE A 82 -24.16 11.49 16.29
CA ILE A 82 -23.48 12.25 17.35
C ILE A 82 -24.42 12.47 18.54
N LEU A 83 -25.72 12.71 18.29
CA LEU A 83 -26.70 12.93 19.35
C LEU A 83 -26.96 11.66 20.19
N TYR A 84 -26.86 10.46 19.61
CA TYR A 84 -27.00 9.21 20.36
C TYR A 84 -25.81 8.92 21.30
N PHE A 85 -24.60 9.39 20.98
CA PHE A 85 -23.40 9.15 21.80
C PHE A 85 -23.21 10.15 22.94
N THR A 86 -23.89 11.29 22.94
CA THR A 86 -23.75 12.32 23.99
C THR A 86 -24.72 12.17 25.17
N TRP A 87 -25.68 11.24 25.10
CA TRP A 87 -26.66 10.96 26.16
C TRP A 87 -26.51 9.56 26.80
N LEU A 88 -25.36 8.92 26.60
CA LEU A 88 -24.91 7.74 27.35
C LEU A 88 -23.75 8.11 28.28
#